data_AF-A0A2D6JRF3-F1
#
_entry.id   AF-A0A2D6JRF3-F1
#
_cell.length_a   1.000
_cell.length_b   1.000
_cell.length_c   1.000
_cell.angle_alpha   90.00
_cell.angle_beta   90.00
_cell.angle_gamma   90.00
#
_symmetry.space_group_name_H-M   'P 1'
#
loop_
_entity.id
_entity.type
_entity.pdbx_description
1 polymer ?
#
loop_
_entity_poly.entity_id
_entity_poly.type
_entity_poly.pdbx_seq_one_letter_code
_entity_poly.pdbx_strand_id
1 'polypeptide(L)'
;MGPGLGQRQTPRHPYPPGPFHAGDLDHEGEFPGRASPVQRRQGCSDLQGEGVFPRLRRRPDRLRRAADGRNLHRRHQGRSLERGRDSNRAPASGGFPLPDSRIPGFIPGPLFQARQTRPHHRSLAMFIPRLARFRPVDLLLAERDRWVLWLPVMFASGIGIYFGLSFEPPLWLGLAGVAAILPAAFVVRKPGGQGGGALLAVLVMAGMMMAGFTAAQWRTAAVAAPVLIERIGPTTVSGRVIEVETFPGSRRVTLERPRISGLRPDRGPQKARLKLRGKQPAVSPGQWLRVRAILTPPSPPAQPGGFDFQRHSYFRQLGAYGFSIGTAEIIGGGKQGLDFPALGLARVRQAVTARVLAAVDGPSGAVAAALMTGERGSIPSALMDSMRDSGLAHLLAISGLHIGLMAAILFVGLRGLMALSAPLALHFPIKKWAAAAAIAGAFAYALIAGATVPTQRAFLMVGLVLLAVLVDRKGLSVRLVAWAALVILVLRPESLLGASFQMSFAAVIALIAAYEWISERRRARTGQAGRQPPSSARKAGYYLAGVALTTVIAGAATAPFAIYHFKRRVFR
;
A
#
# COMPACT_ATOMS: atom_id res chain seq x y z
N MET A 1 55.06 -34.19 -4.91
CA MET A 1 56.11 -34.10 -3.87
C MET A 1 55.99 -32.72 -3.22
N GLY A 2 55.58 -32.64 -1.95
CA GLY A 2 55.92 -31.51 -1.08
C GLY A 2 57.35 -31.69 -0.51
N PRO A 3 57.81 -30.94 0.52
CA PRO A 3 57.03 -30.09 1.45
C PRO A 3 57.74 -28.78 1.95
N GLY A 4 57.07 -28.05 2.86
CA GLY A 4 57.70 -27.14 3.86
C GLY A 4 57.07 -25.74 3.98
N LEU A 5 55.91 -25.55 4.63
CA LEU A 5 55.69 -25.23 6.06
C LEU A 5 56.16 -23.83 6.52
N GLY A 6 55.19 -22.95 6.82
CA GLY A 6 55.35 -21.70 7.57
C GLY A 6 54.02 -21.30 8.22
N GLN A 7 54.01 -21.16 9.53
CA GLN A 7 52.87 -21.29 10.44
C GLN A 7 51.91 -20.08 10.50
N ARG A 8 50.67 -20.40 10.90
CA ARG A 8 49.60 -19.49 11.34
C ARG A 8 49.94 -18.81 12.67
N GLN A 9 49.62 -17.53 12.81
CA GLN A 9 49.38 -16.89 14.11
C GLN A 9 48.10 -16.04 14.10
N THR A 10 47.16 -16.43 14.96
CA THR A 10 46.00 -15.69 15.44
C THR A 10 46.40 -14.80 16.62
N PRO A 11 45.78 -13.61 16.82
CA PRO A 11 45.71 -13.02 18.15
C PRO A 11 44.36 -13.32 18.81
N ARG A 12 44.45 -13.88 20.03
CA ARG A 12 43.36 -14.15 20.96
C ARG A 12 42.93 -12.87 21.69
N HIS A 13 41.63 -12.76 21.97
CA HIS A 13 41.05 -12.02 23.10
C HIS A 13 41.61 -12.53 24.44
N PRO A 14 41.63 -11.69 25.49
CA PRO A 14 41.01 -12.15 26.74
C PRO A 14 40.26 -11.07 27.59
N TYR A 15 39.06 -11.46 28.05
CA TYR A 15 38.45 -11.25 29.40
C TYR A 15 37.85 -9.88 29.84
N PRO A 16 36.96 -9.81 30.87
CA PRO A 16 35.50 -10.10 30.84
C PRO A 16 34.66 -8.95 31.50
N PRO A 17 33.33 -9.10 31.77
CA PRO A 17 32.49 -8.02 32.30
C PRO A 17 32.31 -8.08 33.83
N GLY A 18 32.10 -6.91 34.47
CA GLY A 18 31.73 -6.78 35.88
C GLY A 18 30.90 -5.51 36.15
N PRO A 19 29.85 -5.55 37.00
CA PRO A 19 28.80 -4.52 37.12
C PRO A 19 28.96 -3.64 38.38
N PHE A 20 28.45 -2.40 38.44
CA PHE A 20 28.03 -1.67 39.68
C PHE A 20 27.30 -0.37 39.24
N HIS A 21 25.99 -0.23 39.48
CA HIS A 21 25.29 0.35 40.65
C HIS A 21 25.15 1.87 40.67
N ALA A 22 23.91 2.29 40.95
CA ALA A 22 23.46 3.63 41.26
C ALA A 22 24.01 4.14 42.60
N GLY A 23 24.11 5.45 42.74
CA GLY A 23 24.34 6.14 44.01
C GLY A 23 24.58 7.63 43.80
N ASP A 24 23.70 8.44 44.39
CA ASP A 24 23.83 9.88 44.64
C ASP A 24 25.19 10.26 45.23
N LEU A 25 25.58 11.53 45.05
CA LEU A 25 25.97 12.40 46.16
C LEU A 25 26.23 13.84 45.66
N ASP A 26 25.59 14.74 46.38
CA ASP A 26 25.82 16.18 46.43
C ASP A 26 27.28 16.53 46.74
N HIS A 27 27.78 17.65 46.18
CA HIS A 27 28.52 18.64 46.96
C HIS A 27 28.75 19.94 46.15
N GLU A 28 28.06 20.97 46.63
CA GLU A 28 28.53 22.34 46.93
C GLU A 28 29.98 22.72 46.57
N GLY A 29 30.11 23.92 45.99
CA GLY A 29 31.36 24.62 45.75
C GLY A 29 31.09 26.06 45.34
N GLU A 30 31.05 26.93 46.34
CA GLU A 30 30.55 28.31 46.35
C GLU A 30 31.65 29.36 46.11
N PHE A 31 31.21 30.55 45.66
CA PHE A 31 31.80 31.91 45.77
C PHE A 31 32.92 32.42 44.82
N PRO A 32 33.08 33.77 44.67
CA PRO A 32 32.19 34.88 45.04
C PRO A 32 31.92 35.92 43.93
N GLY A 33 30.88 36.72 44.15
CA GLY A 33 30.51 37.86 43.31
C GLY A 33 31.20 39.18 43.66
N ARG A 34 30.85 40.22 42.88
CA ARG A 34 30.81 41.60 43.36
C ARG A 34 29.68 42.37 42.67
N ALA A 35 28.90 43.01 43.54
CA ALA A 35 27.72 43.84 43.34
C ALA A 35 28.10 45.24 42.78
N SER A 36 27.32 45.80 41.84
CA SER A 36 26.32 46.89 42.06
C SER A 36 26.91 48.32 41.91
N PRO A 37 26.12 49.42 41.91
CA PRO A 37 24.76 49.68 41.39
C PRO A 37 24.63 51.05 40.65
N VAL A 38 23.38 51.46 40.31
CA VAL A 38 22.80 52.84 40.51
C VAL A 38 22.22 53.60 39.28
N GLN A 39 20.93 53.97 39.47
CA GLN A 39 20.15 55.17 39.06
C GLN A 39 19.28 55.23 37.78
N ARG A 40 17.97 55.06 38.03
CA ARG A 40 16.89 56.10 38.06
C ARG A 40 16.62 56.95 36.81
N ARG A 41 15.36 56.88 36.30
CA ARG A 41 14.14 57.66 36.68
C ARG A 41 13.37 58.26 35.48
N GLN A 42 12.04 58.29 35.69
CA GLN A 42 11.01 59.19 35.14
C GLN A 42 10.62 58.99 33.67
N GLY A 43 9.36 59.07 33.23
CA GLY A 43 8.06 59.47 33.80
C GLY A 43 7.16 59.79 32.58
N CYS A 44 5.96 59.22 32.43
CA CYS A 44 4.64 59.77 32.81
C CYS A 44 3.83 60.23 31.57
N SER A 45 2.49 60.25 31.76
CA SER A 45 1.38 60.88 31.01
C SER A 45 0.79 60.23 29.74
N ASP A 46 -0.32 59.50 29.95
CA ASP A 46 -1.72 59.82 29.57
C ASP A 46 -2.10 60.33 28.16
N LEU A 47 -3.10 59.69 27.52
CA LEU A 47 -4.49 60.21 27.36
C LEU A 47 -5.37 59.36 26.39
N GLN A 48 -6.47 58.81 26.97
CA GLN A 48 -7.90 58.87 26.58
C GLN A 48 -8.53 58.33 25.27
N GLY A 49 -9.65 57.59 25.48
CA GLY A 49 -10.95 57.64 24.75
C GLY A 49 -11.23 56.45 23.80
N GLU A 50 -12.39 55.76 23.75
CA GLU A 50 -13.74 55.83 24.34
C GLU A 50 -14.53 54.53 24.01
N GLY A 51 -15.67 54.29 24.70
CA GLY A 51 -16.80 53.43 24.22
C GLY A 51 -17.14 52.17 25.06
N VAL A 52 -17.78 52.25 26.23
CA VAL A 52 -19.25 52.23 26.52
C VAL A 52 -19.93 50.83 26.56
N PHE A 53 -20.58 50.58 27.72
CA PHE A 53 -21.29 49.44 28.38
C PHE A 53 -22.56 48.86 27.67
N PRO A 54 -23.42 47.93 28.25
CA PRO A 54 -23.34 47.08 29.47
C PRO A 54 -23.90 45.60 29.42
N ARG A 55 -23.46 44.80 30.42
CA ARG A 55 -24.16 43.84 31.35
C ARG A 55 -25.51 43.13 31.01
N LEU A 56 -25.56 41.83 31.37
CA LEU A 56 -26.60 41.14 32.20
C LEU A 56 -26.02 39.76 32.66
N ARG A 57 -25.54 39.54 33.91
CA ARG A 57 -26.15 39.21 35.24
C ARG A 57 -26.68 37.75 35.45
N ARG A 58 -26.11 37.12 36.51
CA ARG A 58 -26.58 35.99 37.39
C ARG A 58 -26.34 34.54 36.85
N ARG A 59 -25.43 33.67 37.35
CA ARG A 59 -25.14 33.05 38.70
C ARG A 59 -26.26 32.13 39.24
N PRO A 60 -26.01 31.14 40.14
CA PRO A 60 -25.84 29.69 39.83
C PRO A 60 -26.67 28.72 40.73
N ASP A 61 -26.44 27.41 40.52
CA ASP A 61 -26.42 26.28 41.50
C ASP A 61 -27.68 25.65 42.16
N ARG A 62 -27.62 24.30 42.16
CA ARG A 62 -28.16 23.28 43.10
C ARG A 62 -29.67 22.99 43.17
N LEU A 63 -30.02 21.71 42.97
CA LEU A 63 -30.68 20.85 43.98
C LEU A 63 -30.63 19.36 43.59
N ARG A 64 -30.81 18.51 44.60
CA ARG A 64 -30.29 17.15 44.80
C ARG A 64 -31.45 16.24 45.27
N ARG A 65 -31.29 14.90 45.13
CA ARG A 65 -32.03 13.76 45.77
C ARG A 65 -33.31 13.30 45.05
N ALA A 66 -33.74 12.04 45.03
CA ALA A 66 -33.36 10.73 45.62
C ALA A 66 -33.95 9.64 44.66
N ALA A 67 -33.38 8.47 44.36
CA ALA A 67 -32.97 7.31 45.18
C ALA A 67 -34.13 6.53 45.83
N ASP A 68 -34.62 5.48 45.16
CA ASP A 68 -35.03 4.15 45.65
C ASP A 68 -35.58 3.35 44.44
N GLY A 69 -35.50 2.02 44.29
CA GLY A 69 -35.18 0.93 45.19
C GLY A 69 -36.00 -0.30 44.77
N ARG A 70 -35.30 -1.32 44.22
CA ARG A 70 -35.58 -2.77 44.34
C ARG A 70 -36.91 -3.41 43.85
N ASN A 71 -36.71 -4.33 42.89
CA ASN A 71 -37.04 -5.76 42.90
C ASN A 71 -38.47 -6.32 42.76
N LEU A 72 -38.52 -7.32 41.86
CA LEU A 72 -39.13 -8.66 41.98
C LEU A 72 -40.61 -8.89 41.61
N HIS A 73 -40.73 -9.81 40.65
CA HIS A 73 -41.56 -11.03 40.65
C HIS A 73 -42.98 -11.03 40.04
N ARG A 74 -43.15 -12.08 39.19
CA ARG A 74 -44.32 -12.99 39.03
C ARG A 74 -45.59 -12.37 38.40
N ARG A 75 -46.45 -13.10 37.69
CA ARG A 75 -46.59 -14.51 37.26
C ARG A 75 -47.80 -14.56 36.30
N HIS A 76 -47.85 -15.61 35.47
CA HIS A 76 -49.08 -16.29 35.00
C HIS A 76 -50.03 -15.48 34.09
N GLN A 77 -50.82 -16.06 33.18
CA GLN A 77 -51.44 -17.39 33.10
C GLN A 77 -52.02 -17.55 31.68
N GLY A 78 -52.32 -18.78 31.25
CA GLY A 78 -53.27 -19.03 30.16
C GLY A 78 -52.90 -20.14 29.17
N ARG A 79 -53.05 -21.40 29.58
CA ARG A 79 -53.24 -22.57 28.71
C ARG A 79 -54.75 -22.85 28.62
N SER A 80 -55.25 -23.18 27.42
CA SER A 80 -56.38 -24.09 27.07
C SER A 80 -56.33 -24.27 25.54
N LEU A 81 -55.90 -25.38 24.93
CA LEU A 81 -56.57 -26.67 24.65
C LEU A 81 -58.01 -26.56 24.12
N GLU A 82 -58.23 -26.97 22.85
CA GLU A 82 -59.14 -28.04 22.37
C GLU A 82 -59.12 -28.16 20.82
N ARG A 83 -58.86 -29.36 20.26
CA ARG A 83 -59.77 -30.28 19.52
C ARG A 83 -60.46 -29.64 18.28
N GLY A 84 -60.54 -30.22 17.08
CA GLY A 84 -60.18 -31.52 16.50
C GLY A 84 -60.90 -31.71 15.14
N ARG A 85 -60.50 -32.75 14.38
CA ARG A 85 -61.18 -33.45 13.26
C ARG A 85 -61.23 -32.88 11.83
N ASP A 86 -60.61 -33.68 10.94
CA ASP A 86 -61.13 -34.36 9.74
C ASP A 86 -62.02 -33.60 8.75
N SER A 87 -61.64 -33.60 7.46
CA SER A 87 -62.16 -34.58 6.49
C SER A 87 -61.79 -34.26 5.03
N ASN A 88 -61.82 -35.34 4.27
CA ASN A 88 -61.42 -35.59 2.90
C ASN A 88 -62.43 -35.01 1.86
N ARG A 89 -61.98 -34.60 0.66
CA ARG A 89 -62.74 -34.70 -0.62
C ARG A 89 -61.98 -34.19 -1.85
N ALA A 90 -61.73 -35.10 -2.79
CA ALA A 90 -61.86 -34.86 -4.24
C ALA A 90 -63.36 -35.07 -4.61
N PRO A 91 -63.91 -34.67 -5.78
CA PRO A 91 -63.46 -35.14 -7.12
C PRO A 91 -63.70 -34.14 -8.29
N ALA A 92 -63.32 -34.54 -9.50
CA ALA A 92 -64.20 -34.61 -10.70
C ALA A 92 -63.55 -34.19 -12.03
N SER A 93 -63.86 -35.04 -13.00
CA SER A 93 -63.55 -35.11 -14.44
C SER A 93 -64.23 -34.05 -15.32
N GLY A 94 -63.64 -33.76 -16.47
CA GLY A 94 -64.26 -33.02 -17.59
C GLY A 94 -63.51 -33.28 -18.90
N GLY A 95 -64.25 -33.61 -19.98
CA GLY A 95 -63.76 -34.24 -21.20
C GLY A 95 -63.34 -33.33 -22.36
N PHE A 96 -62.91 -34.02 -23.44
CA PHE A 96 -62.60 -33.64 -24.83
C PHE A 96 -63.60 -32.64 -25.49
N PRO A 97 -63.31 -31.96 -26.64
CA PRO A 97 -62.60 -32.50 -27.81
C PRO A 97 -61.66 -31.58 -28.62
N LEU A 98 -60.90 -32.21 -29.53
CA LEU A 98 -60.15 -31.62 -30.64
C LEU A 98 -61.08 -31.09 -31.75
N PRO A 99 -60.57 -30.20 -32.61
CA PRO A 99 -60.78 -30.40 -34.03
C PRO A 99 -59.50 -30.37 -34.87
N ASP A 100 -59.67 -31.01 -36.00
CA ASP A 100 -58.75 -31.44 -37.05
C ASP A 100 -58.14 -30.28 -37.86
N SER A 101 -56.98 -30.55 -38.46
CA SER A 101 -56.72 -30.41 -39.91
C SER A 101 -55.32 -29.87 -40.31
N ARG A 102 -54.70 -30.66 -41.21
CA ARG A 102 -53.77 -30.29 -42.32
C ARG A 102 -52.26 -30.14 -42.08
N ILE A 103 -51.59 -31.21 -42.52
CA ILE A 103 -50.21 -31.48 -43.00
C ILE A 103 -49.75 -30.45 -44.09
N PRO A 104 -48.47 -30.28 -44.57
CA PRO A 104 -47.17 -30.95 -44.29
C PRO A 104 -45.93 -30.04 -44.07
N GLY A 105 -44.83 -30.67 -43.60
CA GLY A 105 -43.52 -30.49 -44.22
C GLY A 105 -42.49 -29.62 -43.49
N PHE A 106 -41.64 -30.23 -42.65
CA PHE A 106 -40.28 -29.71 -42.43
C PHE A 106 -39.30 -30.81 -41.98
N ILE A 107 -38.11 -30.74 -42.56
CA ILE A 107 -37.00 -31.71 -42.55
C ILE A 107 -36.34 -31.78 -41.16
N PRO A 108 -36.05 -32.97 -40.57
CA PRO A 108 -35.26 -33.03 -39.35
C PRO A 108 -33.77 -33.02 -39.67
N GLY A 109 -33.11 -31.89 -39.42
CA GLY A 109 -31.66 -31.81 -39.24
C GLY A 109 -31.24 -32.37 -37.86
N PRO A 110 -29.97 -32.77 -37.68
CA PRO A 110 -29.55 -33.60 -36.57
C PRO A 110 -29.67 -32.88 -35.21
N LEU A 111 -30.29 -33.58 -34.26
CA LEU A 111 -30.36 -33.25 -32.85
C LEU A 111 -28.96 -32.99 -32.29
N PHE A 112 -28.62 -31.71 -32.11
CA PHE A 112 -27.50 -31.29 -31.28
C PHE A 112 -27.88 -31.56 -29.83
N GLN A 113 -27.41 -32.70 -29.32
CA GLN A 113 -27.65 -33.18 -27.97
C GLN A 113 -27.00 -32.21 -26.97
N ALA A 114 -27.80 -31.24 -26.48
CA ALA A 114 -27.43 -30.37 -25.39
C ALA A 114 -27.21 -31.22 -24.12
N ARG A 115 -25.95 -31.50 -23.82
CA ARG A 115 -25.50 -32.22 -22.62
C ARG A 115 -25.87 -31.39 -21.39
N GLN A 116 -27.07 -31.62 -20.86
CA GLN A 116 -27.51 -31.07 -19.57
C GLN A 116 -26.63 -31.65 -18.46
N THR A 117 -25.66 -30.87 -17.98
CA THR A 117 -24.93 -31.19 -16.75
C THR A 117 -25.79 -30.80 -15.55
N ARG A 118 -26.48 -31.78 -14.96
CA ARG A 118 -27.14 -31.63 -13.65
C ARG A 118 -26.08 -31.41 -12.55
N PRO A 119 -26.28 -30.46 -11.61
CA PRO A 119 -25.36 -30.30 -10.48
C PRO A 119 -25.71 -31.34 -9.40
N HIS A 120 -24.86 -32.36 -9.24
CA HIS A 120 -24.95 -33.25 -8.09
C HIS A 120 -24.30 -32.58 -6.87
N HIS A 121 -25.14 -32.24 -5.89
CA HIS A 121 -24.73 -32.06 -4.51
C HIS A 121 -24.02 -33.34 -4.04
N ARG A 122 -22.70 -33.28 -3.82
CA ARG A 122 -21.95 -34.34 -3.13
C ARG A 122 -21.16 -33.74 -1.98
N SER A 123 -21.41 -34.34 -0.82
CA SER A 123 -20.93 -34.06 0.52
C SER A 123 -19.40 -34.10 0.61
N LEU A 124 -18.85 -33.17 1.40
CA LEU A 124 -17.43 -32.94 1.68
C LEU A 124 -16.67 -34.12 2.29
N ALA A 125 -17.33 -35.21 2.67
CA ALA A 125 -16.72 -36.37 3.32
C ALA A 125 -16.09 -37.40 2.36
N MET A 126 -16.18 -37.21 1.03
CA MET A 126 -15.67 -38.16 0.03
C MET A 126 -14.42 -37.66 -0.73
N PHE A 127 -13.72 -36.65 -0.22
CA PHE A 127 -12.56 -36.07 -0.90
C PHE A 127 -11.21 -36.66 -0.49
N ILE A 128 -11.13 -37.40 0.62
CA ILE A 128 -9.83 -37.81 1.19
C ILE A 128 -9.26 -39.12 0.59
N PRO A 129 -10.04 -40.16 0.22
CA PRO A 129 -9.45 -41.37 -0.36
C PRO A 129 -9.27 -41.33 -1.90
N ARG A 130 -9.72 -40.27 -2.60
CA ARG A 130 -9.67 -40.19 -4.08
C ARG A 130 -8.40 -39.56 -4.65
N LEU A 131 -7.56 -38.93 -3.84
CA LEU A 131 -6.29 -38.37 -4.31
C LEU A 131 -5.23 -39.44 -4.63
N ALA A 132 -5.35 -40.66 -4.11
CA ALA A 132 -4.35 -41.72 -4.30
C ALA A 132 -4.36 -42.36 -5.72
N ARG A 133 -5.32 -42.02 -6.58
CA ARG A 133 -5.45 -42.60 -7.94
C ARG A 133 -5.11 -41.68 -9.10
N PHE A 134 -4.84 -40.40 -8.85
CA PHE A 134 -4.42 -39.47 -9.91
C PHE A 134 -2.91 -39.34 -9.90
N ARG A 135 -2.26 -39.54 -11.05
CA ARG A 135 -0.85 -39.14 -11.16
C ARG A 135 -0.80 -37.62 -10.98
N PRO A 136 0.17 -37.06 -10.25
CA PRO A 136 0.29 -35.61 -10.06
C PRO A 136 0.35 -34.83 -11.38
N VAL A 137 0.82 -35.48 -12.44
CA VAL A 137 0.81 -34.99 -13.83
C VAL A 137 -0.61 -34.74 -14.36
N ASP A 138 -1.56 -35.62 -14.05
CA ASP A 138 -2.95 -35.51 -14.52
C ASP A 138 -3.68 -34.35 -13.84
N LEU A 139 -3.39 -34.13 -12.55
CA LEU A 139 -3.87 -32.96 -11.80
C LEU A 139 -3.25 -31.67 -12.36
N LEU A 140 -1.95 -31.64 -12.64
CA LEU A 140 -1.32 -30.46 -13.23
C LEU A 140 -1.95 -30.08 -14.57
N LEU A 141 -2.22 -31.07 -15.42
CA LEU A 141 -2.82 -30.88 -16.74
C LEU A 141 -4.30 -30.48 -16.66
N ALA A 142 -5.06 -30.98 -15.68
CA ALA A 142 -6.44 -30.55 -15.43
C ALA A 142 -6.54 -29.06 -15.04
N GLU A 143 -5.51 -28.53 -14.38
CA GLU A 143 -5.43 -27.15 -13.90
C GLU A 143 -4.86 -26.14 -14.92
N ARG A 144 -4.70 -26.52 -16.19
CA ARG A 144 -4.03 -25.71 -17.23
C ARG A 144 -4.53 -24.27 -17.35
N ASP A 145 -5.84 -24.06 -17.22
CA ASP A 145 -6.46 -22.72 -17.29
C ASP A 145 -6.08 -21.78 -16.13
N ARG A 146 -5.52 -22.35 -15.06
CA ARG A 146 -5.09 -21.65 -13.84
C ARG A 146 -3.58 -21.45 -13.76
N TRP A 147 -2.78 -22.04 -14.65
CA TRP A 147 -1.31 -21.88 -14.63
C TRP A 147 -0.86 -20.41 -14.67
N VAL A 148 -1.59 -19.56 -15.40
CA VAL A 148 -1.32 -18.11 -15.46
C VAL A 148 -1.39 -17.44 -14.08
N LEU A 149 -2.21 -17.97 -13.16
CA LEU A 149 -2.33 -17.45 -11.80
C LEU A 149 -1.13 -17.82 -10.93
N TRP A 150 -0.40 -18.89 -11.28
CA TRP A 150 0.78 -19.35 -10.57
C TRP A 150 2.07 -18.66 -11.02
N LEU A 151 2.11 -18.06 -12.21
CA LEU A 151 3.28 -17.33 -12.71
C LEU A 151 3.80 -16.26 -11.74
N PRO A 152 2.98 -15.32 -11.20
CA PRO A 152 3.45 -14.34 -10.23
C PRO A 152 3.86 -14.97 -8.90
N VAL A 153 3.27 -16.10 -8.51
CA VAL A 153 3.64 -16.82 -7.28
C VAL A 153 5.05 -17.39 -7.44
N MET A 154 5.32 -18.07 -8.56
CA MET A 154 6.67 -18.61 -8.85
C MET A 154 7.71 -17.50 -8.97
N PHE A 155 7.37 -16.40 -9.65
CA PHE A 155 8.24 -15.22 -9.73
C PHE A 155 8.53 -14.62 -8.35
N ALA A 156 7.50 -14.48 -7.50
CA ALA A 156 7.65 -14.02 -6.12
C ALA A 156 8.51 -14.98 -5.28
N SER A 157 8.35 -16.29 -5.45
CA SER A 157 9.20 -17.29 -4.79
C SER A 157 10.68 -17.11 -5.15
N GLY A 158 11.00 -16.84 -6.42
CA GLY A 158 12.36 -16.55 -6.87
C GLY A 158 12.97 -15.31 -6.20
N ILE A 159 12.18 -14.23 -6.12
CA ILE A 159 12.56 -13.02 -5.38
C ILE A 159 12.79 -13.32 -3.89
N GLY A 160 11.88 -14.09 -3.29
CA GLY A 160 11.97 -14.51 -1.89
C GLY A 160 13.21 -15.33 -1.59
N ILE A 161 13.58 -16.24 -2.50
CA ILE A 161 14.82 -17.03 -2.40
C ILE A 161 16.03 -16.09 -2.41
N TYR A 162 16.12 -15.16 -3.37
CA TYR A 162 17.23 -14.22 -3.45
C TYR A 162 17.40 -13.40 -2.16
N PHE A 163 16.32 -12.80 -1.65
CA PHE A 163 16.37 -12.02 -0.41
C PHE A 163 16.46 -12.85 0.88
N GLY A 164 16.27 -14.17 0.78
CA GLY A 164 16.47 -15.11 1.87
C GLY A 164 17.93 -15.54 2.03
N LEU A 165 18.78 -15.31 1.02
CA LEU A 165 20.21 -15.60 1.10
C LEU A 165 20.90 -14.62 2.05
N SER A 166 21.82 -15.14 2.87
CA SER A 166 22.65 -14.34 3.78
C SER A 166 23.91 -13.78 3.12
N PHE A 167 24.14 -14.09 1.84
CA PHE A 167 25.29 -13.67 1.05
C PHE A 167 24.82 -13.20 -0.33
N GLU A 168 25.64 -12.38 -0.98
CA GLU A 168 25.35 -11.89 -2.33
C GLU A 168 25.78 -12.94 -3.37
N PRO A 169 24.85 -13.56 -4.12
CA PRO A 169 25.21 -14.53 -5.14
C PRO A 169 25.87 -13.84 -6.34
N PRO A 170 26.75 -14.52 -7.08
CA PRO A 170 27.43 -13.93 -8.23
C PRO A 170 26.43 -13.62 -9.35
N LEU A 171 26.61 -12.47 -10.03
CA LEU A 171 25.64 -11.89 -10.99
C LEU A 171 25.24 -12.84 -12.14
N TRP A 172 26.10 -13.79 -12.49
CA TRP A 172 25.82 -14.76 -13.54
C TRP A 172 24.84 -15.86 -13.12
N LEU A 173 24.65 -16.13 -11.82
CA LEU A 173 23.87 -17.27 -11.33
C LEU A 173 22.40 -17.21 -11.78
N GLY A 174 21.76 -16.05 -11.63
CA GLY A 174 20.38 -15.86 -12.09
C GLY A 174 20.25 -16.05 -13.60
N LEU A 175 21.12 -15.37 -14.36
CA LEU A 175 21.10 -15.40 -15.82
C LEU A 175 21.39 -16.82 -16.37
N ALA A 176 22.34 -17.54 -15.78
CA ALA A 176 22.65 -18.92 -16.12
C ALA A 176 21.47 -19.86 -15.87
N GLY A 177 20.74 -19.67 -14.76
CA GLY A 177 19.54 -20.44 -14.48
C GLY A 177 18.42 -20.21 -15.51
N VAL A 178 18.17 -18.95 -15.90
CA VAL A 178 17.21 -18.64 -16.97
C VAL A 178 17.67 -19.22 -18.31
N ALA A 179 18.96 -19.07 -18.64
CA ALA A 179 19.55 -19.57 -19.88
C ALA A 179 19.56 -21.11 -19.99
N ALA A 180 19.59 -21.83 -18.87
CA ALA A 180 19.47 -23.30 -18.86
C ALA A 180 18.03 -23.78 -19.09
N ILE A 181 17.04 -23.05 -18.57
CA ILE A 181 15.63 -23.46 -18.61
C ILE A 181 14.99 -23.18 -19.98
N LEU A 182 15.33 -22.07 -20.64
CA LEU A 182 14.78 -21.71 -21.96
C LEU A 182 14.99 -22.78 -23.05
N PRO A 183 16.22 -23.30 -23.29
CA PRO A 183 16.43 -24.34 -24.29
C PRO A 183 15.79 -25.67 -23.87
N ALA A 184 15.79 -26.02 -22.59
CA ALA A 184 15.08 -27.21 -22.09
C ALA A 184 13.57 -27.13 -22.39
N ALA A 185 12.95 -25.96 -22.14
CA ALA A 185 11.54 -25.73 -22.47
C ALA A 185 11.29 -25.77 -23.98
N PHE A 186 12.21 -25.25 -24.79
CA PHE A 186 12.12 -25.28 -26.25
C PHE A 186 12.18 -26.69 -26.83
N VAL A 187 13.09 -27.53 -26.33
CA VAL A 187 13.21 -28.95 -26.74
C VAL A 187 11.96 -29.74 -26.39
N VAL A 188 11.42 -29.54 -25.18
CA VAL A 188 10.21 -30.23 -24.69
C VAL A 188 8.93 -29.73 -25.38
N ARG A 189 8.93 -28.55 -26.01
CA ARG A 189 7.78 -28.02 -26.76
C ARG A 189 7.41 -28.84 -27.99
N LYS A 190 8.29 -29.74 -28.48
CA LYS A 190 8.03 -30.53 -29.69
C LYS A 190 6.78 -31.41 -29.52
N PRO A 191 5.81 -31.34 -30.46
CA PRO A 191 4.53 -32.02 -30.34
C PRO A 191 4.74 -33.52 -30.61
N GLY A 192 4.73 -34.35 -29.57
CA GLY A 192 4.89 -35.80 -29.77
C GLY A 192 4.64 -36.70 -28.56
N GLY A 193 4.68 -36.21 -27.31
CA GLY A 193 4.50 -37.04 -26.11
C GLY A 193 3.40 -36.53 -25.19
N GLN A 194 2.53 -37.43 -24.70
CA GLN A 194 1.50 -37.12 -23.70
C GLN A 194 2.08 -36.54 -22.39
N GLY A 195 3.37 -36.76 -22.10
CA GLY A 195 4.09 -36.18 -20.96
C GLY A 195 4.76 -34.80 -21.20
N GLY A 196 4.88 -34.35 -22.46
CA GLY A 196 5.62 -33.13 -22.81
C GLY A 196 4.96 -31.85 -22.28
N GLY A 197 3.62 -31.81 -22.24
CA GLY A 197 2.88 -30.64 -21.75
C GLY A 197 3.07 -30.37 -20.26
N ALA A 198 3.16 -31.42 -19.44
CA ALA A 198 3.36 -31.28 -18.00
C ALA A 198 4.82 -30.91 -17.66
N LEU A 199 5.79 -31.52 -18.35
CA LEU A 199 7.19 -31.15 -18.21
C LEU A 199 7.42 -29.70 -18.65
N LEU A 200 6.82 -29.26 -19.76
CA LEU A 200 6.86 -27.87 -20.19
C LEU A 200 6.29 -26.93 -19.12
N ALA A 201 5.18 -27.29 -18.48
CA ALA A 201 4.59 -26.48 -17.42
C ALA A 201 5.53 -26.34 -16.20
N VAL A 202 6.16 -27.44 -15.78
CA VAL A 202 7.17 -27.43 -14.70
C VAL A 202 8.35 -26.55 -15.09
N LEU A 203 8.86 -26.67 -16.32
CA LEU A 203 9.95 -25.84 -16.82
C LEU A 203 9.57 -24.35 -16.89
N VAL A 204 8.34 -24.02 -17.29
CA VAL A 204 7.85 -22.63 -17.29
C VAL A 204 7.75 -22.09 -15.86
N MET A 205 7.25 -22.88 -14.90
CA MET A 205 7.18 -22.47 -13.49
C MET A 205 8.58 -22.28 -12.89
N ALA A 206 9.51 -23.20 -13.14
CA ALA A 206 10.90 -23.07 -12.74
C ALA A 206 11.58 -21.85 -13.40
N GLY A 207 11.29 -21.62 -14.68
CA GLY A 207 11.78 -20.46 -15.44
C GLY A 207 11.28 -19.15 -14.87
N MET A 208 10.00 -19.08 -14.47
CA MET A 208 9.44 -17.92 -13.77
C MET A 208 10.10 -17.68 -12.42
N MET A 209 10.40 -18.74 -11.67
CA MET A 209 11.15 -18.64 -10.41
C MET A 209 12.56 -18.09 -10.64
N MET A 210 13.30 -18.62 -11.61
CA MET A 210 14.63 -18.09 -11.96
C MET A 210 14.58 -16.67 -12.51
N ALA A 211 13.54 -16.31 -13.27
CA ALA A 211 13.34 -14.94 -13.72
C ALA A 211 13.11 -13.98 -12.53
N GLY A 212 12.36 -14.41 -11.51
CA GLY A 212 12.17 -13.65 -10.28
C GLY A 212 13.46 -13.44 -9.50
N PHE A 213 14.25 -14.50 -9.34
CA PHE A 213 15.58 -14.43 -8.72
C PHE A 213 16.50 -13.46 -9.48
N THR A 214 16.55 -13.58 -10.81
CA THR A 214 17.38 -12.73 -11.68
C THR A 214 16.93 -11.28 -11.64
N ALA A 215 15.62 -11.01 -11.61
CA ALA A 215 15.08 -9.66 -11.50
C ALA A 215 15.50 -9.01 -10.17
N ALA A 216 15.42 -9.74 -9.06
CA ALA A 216 15.88 -9.27 -7.76
C ALA A 216 17.39 -8.98 -7.75
N GLN A 217 18.19 -9.91 -8.28
CA GLN A 217 19.64 -9.77 -8.38
C GLN A 217 20.04 -8.57 -9.25
N TRP A 218 19.46 -8.44 -10.44
CA TRP A 218 19.69 -7.31 -11.34
C TRP A 218 19.30 -5.99 -10.68
N ARG A 219 18.15 -5.96 -10.01
CA ARG A 219 17.67 -4.75 -9.32
C ARG A 219 18.63 -4.31 -8.22
N THR A 220 19.10 -5.23 -7.37
CA THR A 220 20.06 -4.93 -6.31
C THR A 220 21.36 -4.39 -6.91
N ALA A 221 21.89 -5.04 -7.94
CA ALA A 221 23.10 -4.59 -8.62
C ALA A 221 22.94 -3.21 -9.27
N ALA A 222 21.81 -2.95 -9.94
CA ALA A 222 21.54 -1.70 -10.64
C ALA A 222 21.37 -0.49 -9.72
N VAL A 223 20.98 -0.70 -8.46
CA VAL A 223 20.85 0.38 -7.47
C VAL A 223 22.05 0.47 -6.53
N ALA A 224 23.02 -0.43 -6.66
CA ALA A 224 24.21 -0.43 -5.82
C ALA A 224 24.89 0.94 -5.87
N ALA A 225 25.02 1.55 -4.70
CA ALA A 225 25.61 2.87 -4.51
C ALA A 225 26.51 2.84 -3.28
N PRO A 226 27.60 3.62 -3.24
CA PRO A 226 28.41 3.75 -2.04
C PRO A 226 27.54 4.19 -0.86
N VAL A 227 27.72 3.52 0.28
CA VAL A 227 27.08 3.86 1.54
C VAL A 227 28.19 4.27 2.50
N LEU A 228 27.91 5.27 3.33
CA LEU A 228 28.83 5.66 4.38
C LEU A 228 29.04 4.46 5.32
N ILE A 229 30.28 4.18 5.71
CA ILE A 229 30.58 3.05 6.60
C ILE A 229 30.55 3.52 8.05
N GLU A 230 31.12 4.69 8.31
CA GLU A 230 31.29 5.24 9.65
C GLU A 230 30.67 6.63 9.78
N ARG A 231 30.48 7.07 11.02
CA ARG A 231 30.05 8.44 11.29
C ARG A 231 31.19 9.40 10.94
N ILE A 232 30.92 10.40 10.10
CA ILE A 232 31.91 11.42 9.70
C ILE A 232 31.40 12.81 10.09
N GLY A 233 32.29 13.64 10.62
CA GLY A 233 32.07 15.07 10.80
C GLY A 233 32.36 15.57 12.22
N PRO A 234 32.25 16.90 12.45
CA PRO A 234 31.68 17.92 11.56
C PRO A 234 32.50 18.15 10.28
N THR A 235 31.88 17.99 9.11
CA THR A 235 32.53 18.22 7.80
C THR A 235 31.64 19.07 6.90
N THR A 236 32.23 19.74 5.92
CA THR A 236 31.49 20.51 4.92
C THR A 236 30.91 19.57 3.87
N VAL A 237 29.59 19.65 3.69
CA VAL A 237 28.83 18.90 2.70
C VAL A 237 28.24 19.89 1.72
N SER A 238 28.48 19.68 0.42
CA SER A 238 27.88 20.49 -0.64
C SER A 238 27.20 19.61 -1.68
N GLY A 239 26.02 19.99 -2.15
CA GLY A 239 25.30 19.19 -3.13
C GLY A 239 24.05 19.86 -3.64
N ARG A 240 23.48 19.32 -4.72
CA ARG A 240 22.24 19.80 -5.30
C ARG A 240 21.05 19.26 -4.51
N VAL A 241 20.14 20.12 -4.12
CA VAL A 241 18.93 19.77 -3.38
C VAL A 241 17.91 19.19 -4.35
N ILE A 242 17.51 17.94 -4.16
CA ILE A 242 16.48 17.28 -4.98
C ILE A 242 15.10 17.22 -4.30
N GLU A 243 15.09 17.25 -2.96
CA GLU A 243 13.86 17.16 -2.16
C GLU A 243 14.01 18.03 -0.91
N VAL A 244 12.94 18.73 -0.55
CA VAL A 244 12.84 19.54 0.66
C VAL A 244 11.54 19.17 1.37
N GLU A 245 11.64 18.78 2.63
CA GLU A 245 10.50 18.61 3.53
C GLU A 245 10.60 19.67 4.62
N THR A 246 9.54 20.44 4.81
CA THR A 246 9.50 21.48 5.84
C THR A 246 8.88 20.94 7.12
N PHE A 247 9.53 21.13 8.26
CA PHE A 247 9.01 20.82 9.59
C PHE A 247 8.90 22.10 10.42
N PRO A 248 8.04 22.13 11.47
CA PRO A 248 8.09 23.21 12.45
C PRO A 248 9.51 23.37 13.01
N GLY A 249 10.15 24.51 12.74
CA GLY A 249 11.50 24.85 13.23
C GLY A 249 12.67 24.06 12.62
N SER A 250 12.45 23.21 11.61
CA SER A 250 13.55 22.52 10.91
C SER A 250 13.20 22.18 9.47
N ARG A 251 14.20 21.95 8.62
CA ARG A 251 13.99 21.50 7.24
C ARG A 251 14.75 20.22 7.02
N ARG A 252 14.21 19.28 6.25
CA ARG A 252 14.96 18.10 5.82
C ARG A 252 15.20 18.20 4.33
N VAL A 253 16.46 18.16 3.94
CA VAL A 253 16.88 18.25 2.54
C VAL A 253 17.53 16.95 2.11
N THR A 254 17.25 16.51 0.89
CA THR A 254 17.97 15.41 0.25
C THR A 254 18.90 16.01 -0.79
N LEU A 255 20.19 15.76 -0.63
CA LEU A 255 21.24 16.18 -1.55
C LEU A 255 21.57 15.03 -2.52
N GLU A 256 21.66 15.35 -3.81
CA GLU A 256 22.15 14.45 -4.85
C GLU A 256 23.66 14.62 -5.05
N ARG A 257 24.36 13.48 -5.11
CA ARG A 257 25.81 13.34 -5.24
C ARG A 257 26.59 14.38 -4.41
N PRO A 258 26.36 14.42 -3.08
CA PRO A 258 27.01 15.39 -2.22
C PRO A 258 28.53 15.22 -2.24
N ARG A 259 29.25 16.33 -2.42
CA ARG A 259 30.68 16.43 -2.15
C ARG A 259 30.87 16.62 -0.65
N ILE A 260 31.57 15.69 -0.04
CA ILE A 260 31.87 15.65 1.39
C ILE A 260 33.37 15.91 1.55
N SER A 261 33.75 16.96 2.28
CA SER A 261 35.16 17.24 2.54
C SER A 261 35.81 16.08 3.29
N GLY A 262 36.99 15.64 2.82
CA GLY A 262 37.72 14.51 3.38
C GLY A 262 37.32 13.13 2.83
N LEU A 263 36.32 13.05 1.94
CA LEU A 263 35.92 11.81 1.28
C LEU A 263 36.12 11.93 -0.23
N ARG A 264 36.72 10.91 -0.85
CA ARG A 264 36.87 10.90 -2.31
C ARG A 264 35.49 10.82 -3.00
N PRO A 265 35.27 11.51 -4.13
CA PRO A 265 33.98 11.55 -4.82
C PRO A 265 33.43 10.18 -5.24
N ASP A 266 34.30 9.23 -5.57
CA ASP A 266 33.96 7.85 -5.96
C ASP A 266 33.45 7.00 -4.78
N ARG A 267 33.82 7.35 -3.55
CA ARG A 267 33.33 6.71 -2.32
C ARG A 267 32.18 7.48 -1.66
N GLY A 268 31.78 8.61 -2.26
CA GLY A 268 30.66 9.43 -1.78
C GLY A 268 29.30 8.76 -2.03
N PRO A 269 28.33 8.94 -1.13
CA PRO A 269 26.99 8.40 -1.33
C PRO A 269 26.29 9.08 -2.51
N GLN A 270 25.47 8.35 -3.25
CA GLN A 270 24.69 8.93 -4.36
C GLN A 270 23.66 9.95 -3.85
N LYS A 271 23.07 9.73 -2.67
CA LYS A 271 22.17 10.68 -2.01
C LYS A 271 22.45 10.73 -0.52
N ALA A 272 22.41 11.93 0.05
CA ALA A 272 22.47 12.14 1.50
C ALA A 272 21.28 12.95 1.99
N ARG A 273 20.71 12.58 3.13
CA ARG A 273 19.55 13.25 3.72
C ARG A 273 19.92 13.96 5.00
N LEU A 274 19.78 15.29 5.01
CA LEU A 274 20.20 16.15 6.12
C LEU A 274 19.01 16.83 6.78
N LYS A 275 18.97 16.80 8.12
CA LYS A 275 18.07 17.64 8.91
C LYS A 275 18.78 18.97 9.22
N LEU A 276 18.34 20.04 8.56
CA LEU A 276 18.76 21.41 8.84
C LEU A 276 18.03 21.92 10.09
N ARG A 277 18.79 22.20 11.16
CA ARG A 277 18.25 22.64 12.46
C ARG A 277 18.29 24.16 12.59
N GLY A 278 17.31 24.74 13.29
CA GLY A 278 17.27 26.18 13.59
C GLY A 278 16.78 27.05 12.44
N LYS A 279 17.07 28.35 12.51
CA LYS A 279 16.69 29.33 11.49
C LYS A 279 17.58 29.13 10.26
N GLN A 280 16.99 28.61 9.18
CA GLN A 280 17.67 28.25 7.94
C GLN A 280 17.10 29.04 6.77
N PRO A 281 17.87 29.34 5.72
CA PRO A 281 17.36 30.04 4.55
C PRO A 281 16.26 29.22 3.85
N ALA A 282 15.45 29.91 3.05
CA ALA A 282 14.41 29.27 2.25
C ALA A 282 15.05 28.48 1.10
N VAL A 283 15.32 27.20 1.34
CA VAL A 283 15.86 26.27 0.33
C VAL A 283 14.74 25.73 -0.56
N SER A 284 14.98 25.71 -1.87
CA SER A 284 14.09 25.14 -2.88
C SER A 284 14.77 24.02 -3.70
N PRO A 285 14.00 23.03 -4.20
CA PRO A 285 14.53 22.00 -5.08
C PRO A 285 15.22 22.59 -6.32
N GLY A 286 16.42 22.08 -6.60
CA GLY A 286 17.30 22.48 -7.68
C GLY A 286 18.41 23.45 -7.28
N GLN A 287 18.37 24.01 -6.07
CA GLN A 287 19.45 24.84 -5.52
C GLN A 287 20.64 24.00 -5.06
N TRP A 288 21.82 24.59 -5.07
CA TRP A 288 23.04 24.03 -4.49
C TRP A 288 23.21 24.57 -3.08
N LEU A 289 23.35 23.65 -2.15
CA LEU A 289 23.49 23.94 -0.72
C LEU A 289 24.89 23.54 -0.26
N ARG A 290 25.53 24.38 0.54
CA ARG A 290 26.73 24.07 1.32
C ARG A 290 26.40 24.18 2.80
N VAL A 291 26.73 23.16 3.58
CA VAL A 291 26.44 23.14 5.01
C VAL A 291 27.46 22.30 5.75
N ARG A 292 27.85 22.72 6.95
CA ARG A 292 28.63 21.88 7.86
C ARG A 292 27.68 20.88 8.51
N ALA A 293 27.97 19.59 8.45
CA ALA A 293 27.08 18.54 8.94
C ALA A 293 27.85 17.38 9.57
N ILE A 294 27.16 16.64 10.43
CA ILE A 294 27.57 15.30 10.86
C ILE A 294 26.77 14.30 10.05
N LEU A 295 27.47 13.37 9.41
CA LEU A 295 26.92 12.31 8.60
C LEU A 295 27.05 10.97 9.33
N THR A 296 26.04 10.13 9.21
CA THR A 296 25.97 8.79 9.78
C THR A 296 25.49 7.79 8.71
N PRO A 297 25.95 6.54 8.77
CA PRO A 297 25.42 5.47 7.94
C PRO A 297 23.92 5.25 8.22
N PRO A 298 23.16 4.72 7.24
CA PRO A 298 21.81 4.21 7.51
C PRO A 298 21.84 3.14 8.60
N SER A 299 21.02 3.30 9.64
CA SER A 299 21.00 2.38 10.79
C SER A 299 20.50 0.98 10.39
N PRO A 300 21.06 -0.09 10.98
CA PRO A 300 20.55 -1.45 10.81
C PRO A 300 19.14 -1.61 11.41
N PRO A 301 18.46 -2.74 11.16
CA PRO A 301 17.17 -3.03 11.80
C PRO A 301 17.24 -2.90 13.32
N ALA A 302 16.28 -2.19 13.93
CA ALA A 302 16.26 -1.95 15.38
C ALA A 302 16.06 -3.24 16.21
N GLN A 303 15.59 -4.32 15.57
CA GLN A 303 15.41 -5.63 16.17
C GLN A 303 15.49 -6.70 15.08
N PRO A 304 15.94 -7.94 15.41
CA PRO A 304 15.92 -9.06 14.48
C PRO A 304 14.52 -9.29 13.88
N GLY A 305 14.44 -9.47 12.57
CA GLY A 305 13.18 -9.61 11.83
C GLY A 305 12.29 -8.37 11.79
N GLY A 306 12.74 -7.23 12.34
CA GLY A 306 12.04 -5.96 12.28
C GLY A 306 12.15 -5.27 10.92
N PHE A 307 11.58 -4.07 10.82
CA PHE A 307 11.72 -3.24 9.62
C PHE A 307 13.19 -2.90 9.34
N ASP A 308 13.67 -3.31 8.18
CA ASP A 308 15.03 -3.07 7.73
C ASP A 308 15.16 -1.69 7.07
N PHE A 309 15.57 -0.71 7.87
CA PHE A 309 15.78 0.66 7.42
C PHE A 309 16.99 0.79 6.49
N GLN A 310 18.02 -0.03 6.68
CA GLN A 310 19.23 -0.01 5.87
C GLN A 310 18.92 -0.49 4.45
N ARG A 311 18.22 -1.62 4.29
CA ARG A 311 17.74 -2.13 3.00
C ARG A 311 16.80 -1.13 2.32
N HIS A 312 15.87 -0.55 3.06
CA HIS A 312 14.98 0.48 2.50
C HIS A 312 15.77 1.70 1.98
N SER A 313 16.83 2.11 2.68
CA SER A 313 17.70 3.21 2.27
C SER A 313 18.54 2.84 1.05
N TYR A 314 19.06 1.60 0.99
CA TYR A 314 19.82 1.05 -0.12
C TYR A 314 19.04 1.12 -1.44
N PHE A 315 17.80 0.61 -1.48
CA PHE A 315 16.96 0.65 -2.69
C PHE A 315 16.52 2.07 -3.09
N ARG A 316 16.69 3.06 -2.21
CA ARG A 316 16.51 4.49 -2.51
C ARG A 316 17.82 5.22 -2.81
N GLN A 317 18.95 4.53 -2.79
CA GLN A 317 20.30 5.07 -2.96
C GLN A 317 20.65 6.16 -1.91
N LEU A 318 20.03 6.08 -0.73
CA LEU A 318 20.30 6.94 0.41
C LEU A 318 21.47 6.34 1.20
N GLY A 319 22.68 6.81 0.90
CA GLY A 319 23.91 6.29 1.48
C GLY A 319 24.36 7.02 2.74
N ALA A 320 23.75 8.15 3.09
CA ALA A 320 24.07 8.89 4.31
C ALA A 320 22.86 9.65 4.87
N TYR A 321 22.80 9.72 6.20
CA TYR A 321 21.89 10.58 6.95
C TYR A 321 22.69 11.56 7.79
N GLY A 322 22.09 12.68 8.19
CA GLY A 322 22.82 13.63 9.03
C GLY A 322 22.00 14.80 9.53
N PHE A 323 22.68 15.67 10.28
CA PHE A 323 22.12 16.94 10.75
C PHE A 323 23.12 18.07 10.55
N SER A 324 22.59 19.27 10.28
CA SER A 324 23.43 20.46 10.11
C SER A 324 23.97 20.96 11.44
N ILE A 325 25.16 21.53 11.37
CA ILE A 325 25.81 22.32 12.40
C ILE A 325 25.97 23.72 11.81
N GLY A 326 25.20 24.67 12.33
CA GLY A 326 25.14 26.03 11.80
C GLY A 326 24.15 26.20 10.64
N THR A 327 24.21 27.39 10.06
CA THR A 327 23.38 27.83 8.94
C THR A 327 23.90 27.27 7.62
N ALA A 328 22.98 26.84 6.76
CA ALA A 328 23.31 26.41 5.41
C ALA A 328 23.47 27.63 4.50
N GLU A 329 24.44 27.56 3.60
CA GLU A 329 24.76 28.58 2.60
C GLU A 329 24.22 28.11 1.23
N ILE A 330 23.49 28.98 0.52
CA ILE A 330 23.04 28.69 -0.85
C ILE A 330 24.14 29.17 -1.79
N ILE A 331 24.84 28.24 -2.43
CA ILE A 331 26.03 28.51 -3.24
C ILE A 331 25.72 28.60 -4.74
N GLY A 332 24.45 28.43 -5.13
CA GLY A 332 23.99 28.62 -6.50
C GLY A 332 22.66 27.92 -6.80
N GLY A 333 22.18 28.07 -8.03
CA GLY A 333 21.04 27.33 -8.57
C GLY A 333 19.71 28.09 -8.58
N GLY A 334 19.07 28.08 -9.76
CA GLY A 334 17.77 28.69 -10.03
C GLY A 334 17.26 28.44 -11.47
N LYS A 335 18.15 28.32 -12.47
CA LYS A 335 17.72 28.15 -13.87
C LYS A 335 18.50 27.05 -14.63
N GLN A 336 17.69 26.23 -15.33
CA GLN A 336 17.92 25.46 -16.55
C GLN A 336 18.99 24.34 -16.57
N GLY A 337 18.48 23.11 -16.67
CA GLY A 337 19.16 21.90 -17.13
C GLY A 337 18.09 20.83 -17.38
N LEU A 338 18.32 19.90 -18.31
CA LEU A 338 17.39 18.88 -18.86
C LEU A 338 16.71 17.94 -17.83
N ASP A 339 16.92 18.11 -16.52
CA ASP A 339 16.28 17.37 -15.43
C ASP A 339 14.86 17.89 -15.08
N PHE A 340 14.14 18.42 -16.07
CA PHE A 340 12.92 19.24 -15.93
C PHE A 340 11.73 18.58 -15.22
N PRO A 341 11.39 17.29 -15.41
CA PRO A 341 10.11 16.79 -14.89
C PRO A 341 10.12 16.57 -13.37
N ALA A 342 11.18 15.98 -12.81
CA ALA A 342 11.23 15.65 -11.38
C ALA A 342 11.37 16.91 -10.50
N LEU A 343 12.25 17.83 -10.91
CA LEU A 343 12.45 19.10 -10.21
C LEU A 343 11.27 20.05 -10.41
N GLY A 344 10.68 20.09 -11.61
CA GLY A 344 9.45 20.85 -11.88
C GLY A 344 8.30 20.38 -11.00
N LEU A 345 8.10 19.07 -10.88
CA LEU A 345 7.10 18.48 -10.00
C LEU A 345 7.35 18.84 -8.52
N ALA A 346 8.60 18.75 -8.05
CA ALA A 346 8.95 19.12 -6.68
C ALA A 346 8.65 20.60 -6.39
N ARG A 347 8.90 21.50 -7.36
CA ARG A 347 8.54 22.93 -7.26
C ARG A 347 7.05 23.15 -7.25
N VAL A 348 6.29 22.47 -8.13
CA VAL A 348 4.82 22.53 -8.15
C VAL A 348 4.26 22.09 -6.80
N ARG A 349 4.76 20.98 -6.24
CA ARG A 349 4.36 20.50 -4.90
C ARG A 349 4.63 21.55 -3.83
N GLN A 350 5.84 22.11 -3.80
CA GLN A 350 6.20 23.15 -2.83
C GLN A 350 5.32 24.41 -2.98
N ALA A 351 5.01 24.81 -4.21
CA ALA A 351 4.15 25.96 -4.49
C ALA A 351 2.70 25.72 -4.05
N VAL A 352 2.15 24.51 -4.30
CA VAL A 352 0.81 24.13 -3.82
C VAL A 352 0.80 24.08 -2.29
N THR A 353 1.79 23.46 -1.65
CA THR A 353 1.90 23.46 -0.17
C THR A 353 1.91 24.88 0.38
N ALA A 354 2.76 25.76 -0.17
CA ALA A 354 2.87 27.14 0.29
C ALA A 354 1.55 27.91 0.12
N ARG A 355 0.85 27.71 -1.01
CA ARG A 355 -0.45 28.36 -1.27
C ARG A 355 -1.55 27.87 -0.34
N VAL A 356 -1.59 26.57 -0.03
CA VAL A 356 -2.57 26.00 0.91
C VAL A 356 -2.31 26.52 2.33
N LEU A 357 -1.05 26.55 2.76
CA LEU A 357 -0.68 27.08 4.08
C LEU A 357 -0.95 28.59 4.21
N ALA A 358 -0.88 29.34 3.11
CA ALA A 358 -1.25 30.76 3.10
C ALA A 358 -2.76 31.01 3.05
N ALA A 359 -3.55 30.04 2.57
CA ALA A 359 -5.00 30.16 2.45
C ALA A 359 -5.77 29.63 3.66
N VAL A 360 -5.17 28.69 4.41
CA VAL A 360 -5.78 28.06 5.58
C VAL A 360 -4.80 28.10 6.74
N ASP A 361 -5.13 28.88 7.76
CA ASP A 361 -4.26 29.06 8.91
C ASP A 361 -4.22 27.84 9.84
N GLY A 362 -3.10 27.71 10.54
CA GLY A 362 -2.94 26.77 11.64
C GLY A 362 -2.82 25.29 11.24
N PRO A 363 -3.07 24.37 12.18
CA PRO A 363 -2.88 22.94 11.98
C PRO A 363 -3.77 22.35 10.87
N SER A 364 -4.95 22.93 10.63
CA SER A 364 -5.87 22.52 9.56
C SER A 364 -5.25 22.70 8.17
N GLY A 365 -4.54 23.81 7.93
CA GLY A 365 -3.82 24.04 6.69
C GLY A 365 -2.70 23.03 6.46
N ALA A 366 -1.98 22.65 7.53
CA ALA A 366 -0.95 21.62 7.48
C ALA A 366 -1.52 20.23 7.13
N VAL A 367 -2.68 19.87 7.69
CA VAL A 367 -3.38 18.62 7.35
C VAL A 367 -3.89 18.66 5.91
N ALA A 368 -4.49 19.77 5.47
CA ALA A 368 -4.97 19.94 4.09
C ALA A 368 -3.81 19.83 3.08
N ALA A 369 -2.71 20.53 3.33
CA ALA A 369 -1.51 20.45 2.50
C ALA A 369 -0.94 19.02 2.44
N ALA A 370 -0.93 18.30 3.57
CA ALA A 370 -0.49 16.91 3.63
C ALA A 370 -1.39 15.97 2.82
N LEU A 371 -2.72 16.16 2.83
CA LEU A 371 -3.66 15.35 2.05
C LEU A 371 -3.58 15.64 0.53
N MET A 372 -3.28 16.88 0.14
CA MET A 372 -3.17 17.28 -1.27
C MET A 372 -1.83 16.94 -1.90
N THR A 373 -0.73 17.17 -1.19
CA THR A 373 0.64 17.10 -1.74
C THR A 373 1.48 15.95 -1.17
N GLY A 374 0.98 15.27 -0.12
CA GLY A 374 1.69 14.22 0.60
C GLY A 374 2.73 14.74 1.61
N GLU A 375 2.92 16.06 1.71
CA GLU A 375 3.90 16.68 2.60
C GLU A 375 3.38 16.77 4.03
N ARG A 376 3.78 15.82 4.88
CA ARG A 376 3.35 15.77 6.30
C ARG A 376 4.21 16.61 7.24
N GLY A 377 5.33 17.13 6.75
CA GLY A 377 6.33 17.78 7.59
C GLY A 377 5.76 18.96 8.36
N SER A 378 4.83 19.71 7.76
CA SER A 378 4.19 20.90 8.35
C SER A 378 3.23 20.60 9.50
N ILE A 379 2.85 19.33 9.73
CA ILE A 379 1.91 18.96 10.80
C ILE A 379 2.62 19.08 12.16
N PRO A 380 2.10 19.86 13.12
CA PRO A 380 2.66 19.95 14.47
C PRO A 380 2.75 18.57 15.15
N SER A 381 3.84 18.32 15.89
CA SER A 381 4.06 17.02 16.56
C SER A 381 2.92 16.65 17.51
N ALA A 382 2.42 17.60 18.29
CA ALA A 382 1.29 17.37 19.21
C ALA A 382 0.04 16.85 18.47
N LEU A 383 -0.31 17.44 17.31
CA LEU A 383 -1.43 16.96 16.49
C LEU A 383 -1.13 15.59 15.89
N MET A 384 0.09 15.37 15.40
CA MET A 384 0.52 14.08 14.87
C MET A 384 0.42 12.97 15.94
N ASP A 385 0.75 13.29 17.20
CA ASP A 385 0.65 12.35 18.32
C ASP A 385 -0.80 12.09 18.72
N SER A 386 -1.66 13.12 18.82
CA SER A 386 -3.11 12.91 19.02
C SER A 386 -3.75 12.09 17.89
N MET A 387 -3.32 12.27 16.64
CA MET A 387 -3.76 11.44 15.52
C MET A 387 -3.23 10.01 15.59
N ARG A 388 -2.03 9.78 16.16
CA ARG A 388 -1.52 8.43 16.40
C ARG A 388 -2.28 7.73 17.51
N ASP A 389 -2.62 8.45 18.57
CA ASP A 389 -3.32 7.92 19.75
C ASP A 389 -4.77 7.58 19.44
N SER A 390 -5.45 8.41 18.66
CA SER A 390 -6.79 8.13 18.11
C SER A 390 -6.79 7.11 16.97
N GLY A 391 -5.62 6.63 16.54
CA GLY A 391 -5.46 5.71 15.42
C GLY A 391 -5.67 6.34 14.04
N LEU A 392 -6.03 7.62 13.93
CA LEU A 392 -6.32 8.34 12.68
C LEU A 392 -5.07 8.68 11.84
N ALA A 393 -3.86 8.44 12.35
CA ALA A 393 -2.61 8.72 11.64
C ALA A 393 -2.50 8.03 10.26
N HIS A 394 -3.24 6.94 10.03
CA HIS A 394 -3.29 6.28 8.72
C HIS A 394 -4.08 7.07 7.67
N LEU A 395 -5.01 7.95 8.06
CA LEU A 395 -5.77 8.82 7.15
C LEU A 395 -4.89 9.93 6.55
N LEU A 396 -3.84 10.36 7.26
CA LEU A 396 -2.84 11.31 6.76
C LEU A 396 -1.95 10.73 5.66
N ALA A 397 -1.96 9.41 5.49
CA ALA A 397 -1.38 8.82 4.30
C ALA A 397 -2.37 8.95 3.17
N ILE A 398 -1.94 9.58 2.05
CA ILE A 398 -2.69 9.57 0.80
C ILE A 398 -3.06 8.12 0.50
N SER A 399 -4.33 7.81 0.75
CA SER A 399 -4.82 6.45 0.71
C SER A 399 -5.10 6.07 -0.73
N GLY A 400 -5.13 4.76 -1.01
CA GLY A 400 -5.52 4.28 -2.34
C GLY A 400 -6.94 4.72 -2.74
N LEU A 401 -7.78 5.03 -1.76
CA LEU A 401 -9.11 5.59 -1.97
C LEU A 401 -9.05 6.96 -2.67
N HIS A 402 -8.10 7.84 -2.34
CA HIS A 402 -7.99 9.16 -2.96
C HIS A 402 -7.69 9.03 -4.46
N ILE A 403 -6.76 8.14 -4.83
CA ILE A 403 -6.41 7.90 -6.23
C ILE A 403 -7.56 7.22 -6.96
N GLY A 404 -8.20 6.23 -6.34
CA GLY A 404 -9.36 5.55 -6.91
C GLY A 404 -10.53 6.50 -7.14
N LEU A 405 -10.82 7.37 -6.17
CA LEU A 405 -11.87 8.38 -6.26
C LEU A 405 -11.57 9.40 -7.36
N MET A 406 -10.35 9.94 -7.40
CA MET A 406 -9.92 10.86 -8.45
C MET A 406 -10.08 10.23 -9.84
N ALA A 407 -9.59 9.01 -10.03
CA ALA A 407 -9.72 8.29 -11.29
C ALA A 407 -11.19 7.99 -11.65
N ALA A 408 -12.03 7.66 -10.66
CA ALA A 408 -13.46 7.43 -10.88
C ALA A 408 -14.19 8.71 -11.27
N ILE A 409 -13.92 9.84 -10.60
CA ILE A 409 -14.49 11.15 -10.94
C ILE A 409 -14.10 11.54 -12.35
N LEU A 410 -12.82 11.40 -12.72
CA LEU A 410 -12.36 11.68 -14.08
C LEU A 410 -13.02 10.75 -15.09
N PHE A 411 -13.01 9.44 -14.86
CA PHE A 411 -13.60 8.47 -15.78
C PHE A 411 -15.10 8.68 -15.98
N VAL A 412 -15.87 8.79 -14.90
CA VAL A 412 -17.34 8.96 -14.96
C VAL A 412 -17.69 10.35 -15.47
N GLY A 413 -17.00 11.39 -15.01
CA GLY A 413 -17.24 12.78 -15.41
C GLY A 413 -16.94 13.01 -16.90
N LEU A 414 -15.76 12.62 -17.38
CA LEU A 414 -15.40 12.74 -18.80
C LEU A 414 -16.32 11.90 -19.68
N ARG A 415 -16.59 10.65 -19.27
CA ARG A 415 -17.53 9.80 -20.00
C ARG A 415 -18.93 10.42 -20.05
N GLY A 416 -19.42 10.97 -18.95
CA GLY A 416 -20.73 11.60 -18.85
C GLY A 416 -20.82 12.85 -19.72
N LEU A 417 -19.80 13.71 -19.67
CA LEU A 417 -19.72 14.92 -20.47
C LEU A 417 -19.68 14.60 -21.97
N MET A 418 -18.89 13.59 -22.38
CA MET A 418 -18.85 13.12 -23.76
C MET A 418 -20.16 12.46 -24.20
N ALA A 419 -20.88 11.81 -23.28
CA ALA A 419 -22.16 11.17 -23.55
C ALA A 419 -23.32 12.18 -23.73
N LEU A 420 -23.15 13.44 -23.32
CA LEU A 420 -24.12 14.51 -23.62
C LEU A 420 -24.11 14.89 -25.11
N SER A 421 -23.03 14.60 -25.84
CA SER A 421 -22.95 14.81 -27.28
C SER A 421 -23.29 13.51 -28.02
N ALA A 422 -24.49 13.46 -28.62
CA ALA A 422 -24.95 12.34 -29.44
C ALA A 422 -23.96 11.91 -30.54
N PRO A 423 -23.37 12.80 -31.37
CA PRO A 423 -22.43 12.38 -32.40
C PRO A 423 -21.16 11.77 -31.81
N LEU A 424 -20.67 12.28 -30.67
CA LEU A 424 -19.46 11.77 -30.04
C LEU A 424 -19.68 10.38 -29.43
N ALA A 425 -20.84 10.17 -28.81
CA ALA A 425 -21.21 8.90 -28.19
C ALA A 425 -21.43 7.76 -29.21
N LEU A 426 -21.91 8.09 -30.42
CA LEU A 426 -22.20 7.10 -31.47
C LEU A 426 -20.99 6.74 -32.33
N HIS A 427 -20.09 7.70 -32.59
CA HIS A 427 -18.98 7.50 -33.54
C HIS A 427 -17.62 7.20 -32.89
N PHE A 428 -17.44 7.53 -31.60
CA PHE A 428 -16.15 7.39 -30.93
C PHE A 428 -16.22 6.46 -29.71
N PRO A 429 -15.12 5.75 -29.38
CA PRO A 429 -15.04 4.92 -28.19
C PRO A 429 -14.84 5.78 -26.94
N ILE A 430 -15.84 6.58 -26.57
CA ILE A 430 -15.80 7.54 -25.45
C ILE A 430 -15.33 6.91 -24.13
N LYS A 431 -15.65 5.62 -23.92
CA LYS A 431 -15.23 4.85 -22.75
C LYS A 431 -13.71 4.66 -22.69
N LYS A 432 -13.06 4.44 -23.85
CA LYS A 432 -11.60 4.25 -23.93
C LYS A 432 -10.87 5.58 -23.71
N TRP A 433 -11.39 6.67 -24.27
CA TRP A 433 -10.82 8.01 -24.07
C TRP A 433 -10.95 8.47 -22.62
N ALA A 434 -12.12 8.28 -22.01
CA ALA A 434 -12.32 8.56 -20.58
C ALA A 434 -11.39 7.71 -19.70
N ALA A 435 -11.17 6.43 -20.04
CA ALA A 435 -10.23 5.58 -19.31
C ALA A 435 -8.77 6.04 -19.48
N ALA A 436 -8.35 6.41 -20.69
CA ALA A 436 -7.01 6.94 -20.95
C ALA A 436 -6.77 8.26 -20.18
N ALA A 437 -7.74 9.17 -20.21
CA ALA A 437 -7.67 10.42 -19.47
C ALA A 437 -7.67 10.20 -17.94
N ALA A 438 -8.44 9.23 -17.44
CA ALA A 438 -8.43 8.86 -16.03
C ALA A 438 -7.08 8.24 -15.61
N ILE A 439 -6.44 7.42 -16.45
CA ILE A 439 -5.07 6.92 -16.21
C ILE A 439 -4.09 8.09 -16.15
N ALA A 440 -4.14 8.99 -17.13
CA ALA A 440 -3.25 10.16 -17.18
C ALA A 440 -3.44 11.08 -15.95
N GLY A 441 -4.69 11.34 -15.56
CA GLY A 441 -5.01 12.14 -14.38
C GLY A 441 -4.62 11.46 -13.07
N ALA A 442 -4.83 10.15 -12.94
CA ALA A 442 -4.38 9.38 -11.79
C ALA A 442 -2.85 9.34 -11.68
N PHE A 443 -2.15 9.27 -12.82
CA PHE A 443 -0.69 9.33 -12.89
C PHE A 443 -0.18 10.72 -12.46
N ALA A 444 -0.76 11.79 -13.01
CA ALA A 444 -0.44 13.16 -12.63
C ALA A 444 -0.67 13.41 -11.13
N TYR A 445 -1.81 12.95 -10.60
CA TYR A 445 -2.09 13.04 -9.17
C TYR A 445 -1.10 12.22 -8.33
N ALA A 446 -0.74 11.01 -8.76
CA ALA A 446 0.24 10.18 -8.07
C ALA A 446 1.63 10.85 -8.01
N LEU A 447 2.03 11.55 -9.07
CA LEU A 447 3.23 12.36 -9.11
C LEU A 447 3.16 13.55 -8.12
N ILE A 448 2.07 14.31 -8.15
CA ILE A 448 1.87 15.48 -7.25
C ILE A 448 1.80 15.04 -5.78
N ALA A 449 1.22 13.87 -5.50
CA ALA A 449 1.20 13.25 -4.18
C ALA A 449 2.58 12.77 -3.68
N GLY A 450 3.64 12.96 -4.49
CA GLY A 450 5.02 12.58 -4.16
C GLY A 450 5.38 11.14 -4.47
N ALA A 451 4.54 10.44 -5.25
CA ALA A 451 4.75 9.06 -5.67
C ALA A 451 5.19 8.15 -4.52
N THR A 452 4.57 8.28 -3.35
CA THR A 452 4.89 7.41 -2.21
C THR A 452 4.58 5.95 -2.55
N VAL A 453 5.19 4.98 -1.86
CA VAL A 453 4.97 3.56 -2.13
C VAL A 453 3.47 3.19 -2.10
N PRO A 454 2.64 3.68 -1.15
CA PRO A 454 1.19 3.51 -1.19
C PRO A 454 0.52 4.09 -2.43
N THR A 455 0.90 5.30 -2.82
CA THR A 455 0.37 6.00 -3.99
C THR A 455 0.67 5.24 -5.28
N GLN A 456 1.90 4.74 -5.44
CA GLN A 456 2.31 3.95 -6.60
C GLN A 456 1.46 2.68 -6.74
N ARG A 457 1.25 1.94 -5.64
CA ARG A 457 0.46 0.70 -5.69
C ARG A 457 -1.00 0.97 -6.05
N ALA A 458 -1.61 2.00 -5.45
CA ALA A 458 -2.97 2.36 -5.76
C ALA A 458 -3.13 2.84 -7.21
N PHE A 459 -2.19 3.65 -7.71
CA PHE A 459 -2.14 4.02 -9.12
C PHE A 459 -2.02 2.79 -10.03
N LEU A 460 -1.13 1.85 -9.72
CA LEU A 460 -0.95 0.65 -10.53
C LEU A 460 -2.22 -0.22 -10.54
N MET A 461 -2.88 -0.39 -9.39
CA MET A 461 -4.14 -1.13 -9.30
C MET A 461 -5.25 -0.48 -10.12
N VAL A 462 -5.47 0.83 -9.92
CA VAL A 462 -6.49 1.59 -10.67
C VAL A 462 -6.16 1.63 -12.16
N GLY A 463 -4.90 1.87 -12.49
CA GLY A 463 -4.39 1.91 -13.86
C GLY A 463 -4.59 0.58 -14.58
N LEU A 464 -4.40 -0.55 -13.91
CA LEU A 464 -4.66 -1.88 -14.49
C LEU A 464 -6.15 -2.14 -14.73
N VAL A 465 -7.02 -1.72 -13.81
CA VAL A 465 -8.47 -1.80 -14.00
C VAL A 465 -8.89 -0.96 -15.20
N LEU A 466 -8.38 0.26 -15.32
CA LEU A 466 -8.64 1.15 -16.45
C LEU A 466 -8.02 0.60 -17.75
N LEU A 467 -6.83 0.01 -17.70
CA LEU A 467 -6.20 -0.63 -18.85
C LEU A 467 -7.04 -1.83 -19.34
N ALA A 468 -7.60 -2.62 -18.42
CA ALA A 468 -8.55 -3.67 -18.77
C ALA A 468 -9.78 -3.09 -19.49
N VAL A 469 -10.24 -1.90 -19.11
CA VAL A 469 -11.30 -1.18 -19.84
C VAL A 469 -10.86 -0.78 -21.25
N LEU A 470 -9.61 -0.34 -21.46
CA LEU A 470 -9.09 -0.01 -22.81
C LEU A 470 -9.06 -1.23 -23.74
N VAL A 471 -8.75 -2.41 -23.20
CA VAL A 471 -8.62 -3.69 -23.94
C VAL A 471 -9.94 -4.49 -23.94
N ASP A 472 -11.05 -3.87 -23.53
CA ASP A 472 -12.39 -4.49 -23.49
C ASP A 472 -12.46 -5.80 -22.67
N ARG A 473 -11.65 -5.88 -21.61
CA ARG A 473 -11.66 -6.97 -20.62
C ARG A 473 -12.39 -6.55 -19.34
N LYS A 474 -12.88 -7.56 -18.59
CA LYS A 474 -13.51 -7.31 -17.28
C LYS A 474 -12.47 -6.77 -16.30
N GLY A 475 -12.75 -5.63 -15.69
CA GLY A 475 -11.82 -4.91 -14.81
C GLY A 475 -11.54 -5.56 -13.46
N LEU A 476 -12.33 -6.53 -13.01
CA LEU A 476 -12.12 -7.24 -11.74
C LEU A 476 -12.05 -8.74 -12.02
N SER A 477 -10.84 -9.28 -12.13
CA SER A 477 -10.60 -10.73 -12.21
C SER A 477 -9.30 -11.11 -11.50
N VAL A 478 -9.23 -12.34 -10.98
CA VAL A 478 -7.99 -12.88 -10.36
C VAL A 478 -6.82 -12.81 -11.35
N ARG A 479 -7.07 -13.00 -12.65
CA ARG A 479 -6.05 -12.88 -13.71
C ARG A 479 -5.45 -11.48 -13.78
N LEU A 480 -6.26 -10.43 -13.66
CA LEU A 480 -5.76 -9.05 -13.67
C LEU A 480 -4.87 -8.78 -12.46
N VAL A 481 -5.25 -9.30 -11.28
CA VAL A 481 -4.44 -9.18 -10.06
C VAL A 481 -3.12 -9.95 -10.19
N ALA A 482 -3.14 -11.13 -10.82
CA ALA A 482 -1.92 -11.88 -11.11
C ALA A 482 -0.95 -11.08 -12.01
N TRP A 483 -1.46 -10.46 -13.07
CA TRP A 483 -0.67 -9.55 -13.92
C TRP A 483 -0.18 -8.32 -13.15
N ALA A 484 -1.01 -7.76 -12.26
CA ALA A 484 -0.62 -6.64 -11.40
C ALA A 484 0.58 -6.98 -10.52
N ALA A 485 0.51 -8.14 -9.85
CA ALA A 485 1.59 -8.65 -9.01
C ALA A 485 2.87 -8.81 -9.82
N LEU A 486 2.77 -9.45 -11.00
CA LEU A 486 3.92 -9.69 -11.86
C LEU A 486 4.58 -8.38 -12.31
N VAL A 487 3.81 -7.42 -12.83
CA VAL A 487 4.35 -6.13 -13.28
C VAL A 487 5.02 -5.36 -12.14
N ILE A 488 4.39 -5.32 -10.95
CA ILE A 488 4.96 -4.65 -9.78
C ILE A 488 6.29 -5.30 -9.36
N LEU A 489 6.32 -6.64 -9.30
CA LEU A 489 7.49 -7.39 -8.87
C LEU A 489 8.63 -7.35 -9.91
N VAL A 490 8.31 -7.28 -11.19
CA VAL A 490 9.32 -7.08 -12.26
C VAL A 490 9.96 -5.70 -12.12
N LEU A 491 9.18 -4.65 -11.88
CA LEU A 491 9.69 -3.28 -11.77
C LEU A 491 10.41 -3.02 -10.44
N ARG A 492 9.93 -3.60 -9.35
CA ARG A 492 10.45 -3.43 -7.98
C ARG A 492 10.35 -4.74 -7.20
N PRO A 493 11.27 -5.69 -7.41
CA PRO A 493 11.25 -6.97 -6.71
C PRO A 493 11.34 -6.81 -5.19
N GLU A 494 12.02 -5.76 -4.70
CA GLU A 494 12.10 -5.44 -3.27
C GLU A 494 10.74 -5.17 -2.61
N SER A 495 9.70 -4.89 -3.41
CA SER A 495 8.34 -4.65 -2.91
C SER A 495 7.70 -5.89 -2.28
N LEU A 496 8.14 -7.11 -2.64
CA LEU A 496 7.62 -8.36 -2.08
C LEU A 496 7.74 -8.43 -0.55
N LEU A 497 8.84 -7.90 -0.02
CA LEU A 497 9.15 -7.89 1.42
C LEU A 497 8.40 -6.78 2.16
N GLY A 498 7.83 -5.82 1.43
CA GLY A 498 7.12 -4.70 2.01
C GLY A 498 5.75 -5.12 2.54
N ALA A 499 5.47 -4.77 3.81
CA ALA A 499 4.18 -4.98 4.46
C ALA A 499 3.00 -4.56 3.57
N SER A 500 3.17 -3.44 2.87
CA SER A 500 2.10 -2.84 2.10
C SER A 500 1.78 -3.56 0.79
N PHE A 501 2.73 -4.29 0.18
CA PHE A 501 2.46 -5.18 -0.95
C PHE A 501 1.63 -6.37 -0.45
N GLN A 502 2.13 -7.05 0.58
CA GLN A 502 1.53 -8.24 1.17
C GLN A 502 0.08 -8.00 1.60
N MET A 503 -0.16 -6.93 2.38
CA MET A 503 -1.51 -6.57 2.83
C MET A 503 -2.44 -6.22 1.66
N SER A 504 -1.97 -5.45 0.67
CA SER A 504 -2.83 -5.02 -0.44
C SER A 504 -3.27 -6.20 -1.31
N PHE A 505 -2.34 -7.09 -1.66
CA PHE A 505 -2.66 -8.24 -2.50
C PHE A 505 -3.49 -9.28 -1.73
N ALA A 506 -3.21 -9.51 -0.45
CA ALA A 506 -4.03 -10.38 0.39
C ALA A 506 -5.48 -9.89 0.46
N ALA A 507 -5.70 -8.59 0.70
CA ALA A 507 -7.04 -8.01 0.74
C ALA A 507 -7.79 -8.17 -0.60
N VAL A 508 -7.13 -7.83 -1.71
CA VAL A 508 -7.77 -7.89 -3.04
C VAL A 508 -8.09 -9.32 -3.46
N ILE A 509 -7.18 -10.27 -3.23
CA ILE A 509 -7.40 -11.69 -3.55
C ILE A 509 -8.54 -12.25 -2.70
N ALA A 510 -8.54 -11.98 -1.39
CA ALA A 510 -9.61 -12.42 -0.50
C ALA A 510 -10.97 -11.84 -0.90
N LEU A 511 -11.00 -10.57 -1.29
CA LEU A 511 -12.21 -9.90 -1.74
C LEU A 511 -12.76 -10.53 -3.03
N ILE A 512 -11.91 -10.72 -4.04
CA ILE A 512 -12.33 -11.34 -5.31
C ILE A 512 -12.84 -12.76 -5.07
N ALA A 513 -12.09 -13.58 -4.31
CA ALA A 513 -12.48 -14.94 -4.00
C ALA A 513 -13.82 -15.02 -3.26
N ALA A 514 -14.03 -14.14 -2.27
CA ALA A 514 -15.28 -14.09 -1.52
C ALA A 514 -16.46 -13.63 -2.39
N TYR A 515 -16.28 -12.60 -3.23
CA TYR A 515 -17.34 -12.12 -4.11
C TYR A 515 -17.68 -13.12 -5.23
N GLU A 516 -16.71 -13.81 -5.80
CA GLU A 516 -16.94 -14.91 -6.75
C GLU A 516 -17.80 -16.00 -6.10
N TRP A 517 -17.40 -16.48 -4.92
CA TRP A 517 -18.14 -17.48 -4.15
C TRP A 517 -19.58 -17.06 -3.78
N ILE A 518 -19.78 -15.80 -3.36
CA ILE A 518 -21.12 -15.27 -3.07
C ILE A 518 -21.96 -15.18 -4.35
N SER A 519 -21.36 -14.76 -5.46
CA SER A 519 -22.06 -14.59 -6.73
C SER A 519 -22.53 -15.91 -7.32
N GLU A 520 -21.71 -16.97 -7.23
CA GLU A 520 -22.06 -18.33 -7.64
C GLU A 520 -23.21 -18.89 -6.81
N ARG A 521 -23.15 -18.74 -5.48
CA ARG A 521 -24.24 -19.16 -4.58
C ARG A 521 -25.54 -18.40 -4.83
N ARG A 522 -25.46 -17.09 -5.11
CA ARG A 522 -26.64 -16.30 -5.49
C ARG A 522 -27.23 -16.79 -6.81
N ARG A 523 -26.41 -17.04 -7.84
CA ARG A 523 -26.87 -17.57 -9.13
C ARG A 523 -27.54 -18.93 -8.98
N ALA A 524 -26.95 -19.84 -8.22
CA ALA A 524 -27.52 -21.15 -7.91
C ALA A 524 -28.89 -21.04 -7.20
N ARG A 525 -29.05 -20.08 -6.27
CA ARG A 525 -30.32 -19.83 -5.57
C ARG A 525 -31.36 -19.07 -6.38
N THR A 526 -30.94 -18.25 -7.35
CA THR A 526 -31.86 -17.44 -8.16
C THR A 526 -32.37 -18.17 -9.41
N GLY A 527 -31.80 -19.33 -9.75
CA GLY A 527 -32.30 -20.19 -10.83
C GLY A 527 -33.68 -20.81 -10.58
N GLN A 528 -34.27 -20.63 -9.39
CA GLN A 528 -35.55 -21.23 -8.99
C GLN A 528 -36.62 -20.23 -8.48
N ALA A 529 -36.33 -18.93 -8.40
CA ALA A 529 -37.28 -17.95 -7.84
C ALA A 529 -37.59 -16.84 -8.84
N GLY A 530 -38.83 -16.83 -9.35
CA GLY A 530 -39.42 -15.72 -10.11
C GLY A 530 -39.29 -14.41 -9.34
N ARG A 531 -38.73 -13.38 -9.97
CA ARG A 531 -38.16 -12.22 -9.28
C ARG A 531 -39.14 -11.04 -9.31
N GLN A 532 -39.81 -10.77 -8.19
CA GLN A 532 -40.27 -9.40 -7.90
C GLN A 532 -39.04 -8.53 -7.59
N PRO A 533 -38.94 -7.29 -8.12
CA PRO A 533 -37.81 -6.42 -7.83
C PRO A 533 -37.78 -6.06 -6.33
N PRO A 534 -36.62 -6.15 -5.66
CA PRO A 534 -36.52 -5.81 -4.24
C PRO A 534 -36.85 -4.33 -4.02
N SER A 535 -37.60 -4.05 -2.96
CA SER A 535 -37.90 -2.68 -2.51
C SER A 535 -36.61 -1.87 -2.28
N SER A 536 -36.69 -0.55 -2.44
CA SER A 536 -35.55 0.38 -2.30
C SER A 536 -34.82 0.21 -0.95
N ALA A 537 -35.57 -0.05 0.14
CA ALA A 537 -35.03 -0.33 1.46
C ALA A 537 -34.17 -1.61 1.50
N ARG A 538 -34.61 -2.66 0.80
CA ARG A 538 -33.87 -3.94 0.73
C ARG A 538 -32.60 -3.81 -0.11
N LYS A 539 -32.62 -2.96 -1.17
CA LYS A 539 -31.42 -2.59 -1.93
C LYS A 539 -30.40 -1.85 -1.06
N ALA A 540 -30.85 -0.87 -0.27
CA ALA A 540 -30.00 -0.15 0.67
C ALA A 540 -29.40 -1.09 1.74
N GLY A 541 -30.21 -2.00 2.29
CA GLY A 541 -29.73 -3.02 3.23
C GLY A 541 -28.66 -3.95 2.64
N TYR A 542 -28.84 -4.42 1.40
CA TYR A 542 -27.82 -5.22 0.72
C TYR A 542 -26.53 -4.44 0.44
N TYR A 543 -26.63 -3.14 0.14
CA TYR A 543 -25.47 -2.28 -0.06
C TYR A 543 -24.67 -2.13 1.24
N LEU A 544 -25.32 -1.76 2.35
CA LEU A 544 -24.70 -1.62 3.67
C LEU A 544 -24.07 -2.95 4.13
N ALA A 545 -24.78 -4.07 3.97
CA ALA A 545 -24.24 -5.39 4.28
C ALA A 545 -23.03 -5.74 3.41
N GLY A 546 -23.01 -5.34 2.13
CA GLY A 546 -21.87 -5.52 1.23
C GLY A 546 -20.64 -4.72 1.66
N VAL A 547 -20.83 -3.48 2.11
CA VAL A 547 -19.76 -2.63 2.64
C VAL A 547 -19.19 -3.23 3.92
N ALA A 548 -20.04 -3.61 4.88
CA ALA A 548 -19.61 -4.24 6.12
C ALA A 548 -18.84 -5.55 5.86
N LEU A 549 -19.36 -6.39 4.97
CA LEU A 549 -18.72 -7.66 4.60
C LEU A 549 -17.35 -7.44 3.94
N THR A 550 -17.23 -6.43 3.06
CA THR A 550 -15.94 -6.05 2.44
C THR A 550 -14.91 -5.67 3.50
N THR A 551 -15.31 -4.88 4.49
CA THR A 551 -14.43 -4.48 5.60
C THR A 551 -13.98 -5.68 6.42
N VAL A 552 -14.89 -6.60 6.75
CA VAL A 552 -14.56 -7.82 7.52
C VAL A 552 -13.58 -8.71 6.75
N ILE A 553 -13.82 -8.95 5.45
CA ILE A 553 -12.95 -9.79 4.62
C ILE A 553 -11.57 -9.16 4.48
N ALA A 554 -11.49 -7.87 4.14
CA ALA A 554 -10.22 -7.17 3.98
C ALA A 554 -9.45 -7.09 5.30
N GLY A 555 -10.13 -6.82 6.42
CA GLY A 555 -9.53 -6.79 7.75
C GLY A 555 -8.97 -8.16 8.16
N ALA A 556 -9.76 -9.23 8.01
CA ALA A 556 -9.31 -10.59 8.32
C ALA A 556 -8.12 -11.03 7.45
N ALA A 557 -8.13 -10.71 6.16
CA ALA A 557 -7.05 -11.05 5.23
C ALA A 557 -5.74 -10.29 5.52
N THR A 558 -5.83 -9.06 6.03
CA THR A 558 -4.66 -8.21 6.31
C THR A 558 -4.12 -8.34 7.73
N ALA A 559 -4.93 -8.83 8.67
CA ALA A 559 -4.57 -8.93 10.09
C ALA A 559 -3.26 -9.70 10.36
N PRO A 560 -2.98 -10.88 9.75
CA PRO A 560 -1.73 -11.61 10.02
C PRO A 560 -0.48 -10.79 9.65
N PHE A 561 -0.54 -10.11 8.50
CA PHE A 561 0.55 -9.25 8.03
C PHE A 561 0.70 -8.01 8.90
N ALA A 562 -0.41 -7.40 9.32
CA ALA A 562 -0.37 -6.25 10.20
C ALA A 562 0.27 -6.60 11.56
N ILE A 563 -0.07 -7.76 12.13
CA ILE A 563 0.52 -8.26 13.37
C ILE A 563 2.02 -8.52 13.20
N TYR A 564 2.42 -9.19 12.11
CA TYR A 564 3.83 -9.50 11.85
C TYR A 564 4.69 -8.23 11.69
N HIS A 565 4.25 -7.28 10.86
CA HIS A 565 5.06 -6.09 10.51
C HIS A 565 5.03 -4.99 11.55
N PHE A 566 3.88 -4.77 12.20
CA PHE A 566 3.72 -3.65 13.14
C PHE A 566 3.80 -4.06 14.60
N LYS A 567 3.88 -5.36 14.91
CA LYS A 567 3.87 -5.92 16.27
C LYS A 567 2.79 -5.31 17.17
N ARG A 568 1.71 -4.81 16.57
CA ARG A 568 0.55 -4.19 17.24
C ARG A 568 -0.60 -5.17 17.19
N ARG A 569 -1.22 -5.44 18.33
CA ARG A 569 -2.49 -6.18 18.41
C ARG A 569 -3.57 -5.29 17.80
N VAL A 570 -4.11 -5.68 16.64
CA VAL A 570 -5.07 -4.88 15.84
C VAL A 570 -6.50 -4.92 16.39
N PHE A 571 -6.74 -5.52 17.56
CA PHE A 571 -8.05 -5.50 18.20
C PHE A 571 -8.00 -4.65 19.47
N ARG A 572 -8.59 -3.46 19.40
CA ARG A 572 -9.17 -2.75 20.53
C ARG A 572 -10.51 -2.20 20.12
#